data_AF-A0A0G4AN96-F1
#
_entry.id   AF-A0A0G4AN96-F1
#
_cell.length_a   1.000
_cell.length_b   1.000
_cell.length_c   1.000
_cell.angle_alpha   90.00
_cell.angle_beta   90.00
_cell.angle_gamma   90.00
#
_symmetry.space_group_name_H-M   'P 1'
#
loop_
_entity.id
_entity.type
_entity.pdbx_description
1 polymer ?
#
loop_
_entity_poly.entity_id
_entity_poly.type
_entity_poly.pdbx_seq_one_letter_code
_entity_poly.pdbx_strand_id
1 'polypeptide(L)'
;MHRLSNLYLFIYNSLQSLGWALALFKVLSSFVVTKSTDGAYASAGELICFLQSIAFLEVIHGAIGLVPSGALFPLIQWGGRTHFLLAIVRGINEVQELPSVFITFLAWSLSEVIRYPQYALSCLGPCPYWITYLRYTSFIILYPIGVGPGEMWLMYQALPYIKEKHLYGDSFFGLPFSYYNFVQAVLVCYPFLWLKLYLHLFKQRESKLAKGHAKKKRM
;
A
#
# COMPACT_ATOMS: atom_id res chain seq x y z
N MET A 1 0.16 -15.51 -26.89
CA MET A 1 0.81 -15.09 -25.62
C MET A 1 0.06 -13.97 -24.90
N HIS A 2 -0.32 -12.88 -25.59
CA HIS A 2 -1.01 -11.73 -24.96
C HIS A 2 -2.33 -12.06 -24.21
N ARG A 3 -3.15 -12.97 -24.75
CA ARG A 3 -4.46 -13.33 -24.16
C ARG A 3 -4.36 -14.10 -22.84
N LEU A 4 -3.38 -15.00 -22.72
CA LEU A 4 -3.13 -15.78 -21.50
C LEU A 4 -2.56 -14.89 -20.39
N SER A 5 -1.61 -13.99 -20.74
CA SER A 5 -1.10 -12.97 -19.82
C SER A 5 -2.22 -12.08 -19.28
N ASN A 6 -3.10 -11.59 -20.16
CA ASN A 6 -4.23 -10.74 -19.75
C ASN A 6 -5.23 -11.50 -18.87
N LEU A 7 -5.51 -12.78 -19.17
CA LEU A 7 -6.39 -13.60 -18.35
C LEU A 7 -5.79 -13.84 -16.96
N TYR A 8 -4.50 -14.18 -16.90
CA TYR A 8 -3.78 -14.32 -15.63
C TYR A 8 -3.82 -13.04 -14.80
N LEU A 9 -3.48 -11.90 -15.40
CA LEU A 9 -3.53 -10.59 -14.73
C LEU A 9 -4.96 -10.25 -14.30
N PHE A 10 -5.97 -10.54 -15.11
CA PHE A 10 -7.37 -10.33 -14.75
C PHE A 10 -7.75 -11.13 -13.50
N ILE A 11 -7.41 -12.42 -13.45
CA ILE A 11 -7.69 -13.29 -12.30
C ILE A 11 -6.93 -12.79 -11.06
N TYR A 12 -5.62 -12.54 -11.19
CA TYR A 12 -4.77 -12.03 -10.12
C TYR A 12 -5.35 -10.75 -9.49
N ASN A 13 -5.65 -9.75 -10.33
CA ASN A 13 -6.20 -8.47 -9.87
C ASN A 13 -7.60 -8.65 -9.27
N SER A 14 -8.43 -9.55 -9.80
CA SER A 14 -9.76 -9.82 -9.24
C SER A 14 -9.67 -10.47 -7.85
N LEU A 15 -8.77 -11.44 -7.66
CA LEU A 15 -8.54 -12.09 -6.37
C LEU A 15 -7.98 -11.10 -5.33
N GLN A 16 -7.00 -10.29 -5.71
CA GLN A 16 -6.50 -9.21 -4.84
C GLN A 16 -7.62 -8.23 -4.48
N SER A 17 -8.44 -7.81 -5.45
CA SER A 17 -9.58 -6.93 -5.19
C SER A 17 -10.54 -7.51 -4.16
N LEU A 18 -10.87 -8.80 -4.26
CA LEU A 18 -11.74 -9.48 -3.29
C LEU A 18 -11.09 -9.51 -1.91
N GLY A 19 -9.80 -9.86 -1.84
CA GLY A 19 -9.05 -9.87 -0.59
C GLY A 19 -9.05 -8.52 0.12
N TRP A 20 -8.76 -7.43 -0.60
CA TRP A 20 -8.75 -6.09 -0.02
C TRP A 20 -10.15 -5.57 0.32
N ALA A 21 -11.18 -5.95 -0.42
CA ALA A 21 -12.56 -5.65 -0.06
C ALA A 21 -12.98 -6.38 1.24
N LEU A 22 -12.57 -7.63 1.40
CA LEU A 22 -12.78 -8.38 2.65
C LEU A 22 -12.00 -7.74 3.82
N ALA A 23 -10.75 -7.33 3.61
CA ALA A 23 -9.97 -6.63 4.63
C ALA A 23 -10.65 -5.33 5.05
N LEU A 24 -11.11 -4.51 4.10
CA LEU A 24 -11.87 -3.29 4.38
C LEU A 24 -13.14 -3.59 5.18
N PHE A 25 -13.90 -4.61 4.78
CA PHE A 25 -15.11 -5.03 5.48
C PHE A 25 -14.81 -5.45 6.93
N LYS A 26 -13.75 -6.23 7.18
CA LYS A 26 -13.37 -6.64 8.54
C LYS A 26 -12.99 -5.46 9.42
N VAL A 27 -12.20 -4.52 8.90
CA VAL A 27 -11.79 -3.30 9.64
C VAL A 27 -13.01 -2.44 9.98
N LEU A 28 -13.89 -2.18 9.02
CA LEU A 28 -15.10 -1.37 9.24
C LEU A 28 -16.09 -2.07 10.17
N SER A 29 -16.30 -3.36 10.00
CA SER A 29 -17.18 -4.16 10.87
C SER A 29 -16.69 -4.15 12.31
N SER A 30 -15.38 -4.35 12.52
CA SER A 30 -14.74 -4.25 13.84
C SER A 30 -15.02 -2.89 14.47
N PHE A 31 -14.77 -1.79 13.74
CA PHE A 31 -15.02 -0.44 14.21
C PHE A 31 -16.48 -0.17 14.56
N VAL A 32 -17.43 -0.64 13.74
CA VAL A 32 -18.87 -0.45 13.99
C VAL A 32 -19.33 -1.22 15.23
N VAL A 33 -18.81 -2.44 15.44
CA VAL A 33 -19.18 -3.30 16.57
C VAL A 33 -18.57 -2.80 17.88
N THR A 34 -17.27 -2.49 17.88
CA THR A 34 -16.55 -2.08 19.10
C THR A 34 -16.70 -0.58 19.40
N LYS A 35 -17.05 0.23 18.40
CA LYS A 35 -16.97 1.70 18.43
C LYS A 35 -15.59 2.23 18.83
N SER A 36 -14.55 1.42 18.63
CA SER A 36 -13.15 1.77 18.88
C SER A 36 -12.30 1.49 17.65
N THR A 37 -11.22 2.26 17.50
CA THR A 37 -10.17 2.02 16.51
C THR A 37 -9.25 0.86 16.89
N ASP A 38 -9.33 0.42 18.14
CA ASP A 38 -8.55 -0.68 18.70
C ASP A 38 -8.97 -2.02 18.06
N GLY A 39 -8.05 -2.99 18.05
CA GLY A 39 -8.29 -4.29 17.44
C GLY A 39 -8.34 -4.29 15.90
N ALA A 40 -7.98 -3.19 15.23
CA ALA A 40 -7.88 -3.14 13.77
C ALA A 40 -6.91 -4.20 13.23
N TYR A 41 -5.76 -4.38 13.89
CA TYR A 41 -4.83 -5.46 13.56
C TYR A 41 -5.42 -6.84 13.81
N ALA A 42 -6.06 -7.07 14.97
CA ALA A 42 -6.67 -8.36 15.29
C ALA A 42 -7.77 -8.76 14.26
N SER A 43 -8.52 -7.79 13.76
CA SER A 43 -9.59 -8.04 12.80
C SER A 43 -9.09 -8.42 11.39
N ALA A 44 -8.11 -7.68 10.85
CA ALA A 44 -7.72 -7.79 9.43
C ALA A 44 -6.21 -7.95 9.17
N GLY A 45 -5.37 -7.88 10.21
CA GLY A 45 -3.90 -7.84 10.12
C GLY A 45 -3.31 -9.02 9.37
N GLU A 46 -3.67 -10.25 9.74
CA GLU A 46 -3.16 -11.44 9.05
C GLU A 46 -3.58 -11.51 7.57
N LEU A 47 -4.82 -11.10 7.26
CA LEU A 47 -5.28 -11.03 5.87
C LEU A 47 -4.49 -9.98 5.09
N ILE A 48 -4.28 -8.80 5.65
CA ILE A 48 -3.50 -7.72 5.01
C ILE A 48 -2.03 -8.14 4.85
N CYS A 49 -1.45 -8.84 5.82
CA CYS A 49 -0.09 -9.41 5.71
C CYS A 49 0.01 -10.39 4.54
N PHE A 50 -0.97 -11.27 4.39
CA PHE A 50 -1.03 -12.22 3.29
C PHE A 50 -1.16 -11.51 1.93
N LEU A 51 -2.09 -10.57 1.79
CA LEU A 51 -2.30 -9.81 0.54
C LEU A 51 -1.07 -8.99 0.16
N GLN A 52 -0.43 -8.36 1.15
CA GLN A 52 0.80 -7.60 0.97
C GLN A 52 1.97 -8.50 0.55
N SER A 53 2.06 -9.72 1.08
CA SER A 53 3.08 -10.70 0.68
C SER A 53 2.88 -11.14 -0.77
N ILE A 54 1.63 -11.43 -1.16
CA ILE A 54 1.28 -11.78 -2.54
C ILE A 54 1.57 -10.64 -3.51
N ALA A 55 1.42 -9.38 -3.08
CA ALA A 55 1.67 -8.21 -3.91
C ALA A 55 3.14 -8.11 -4.39
N PHE A 56 4.07 -8.90 -3.83
CA PHE A 56 5.42 -9.04 -4.39
C PHE A 56 5.39 -9.57 -5.84
N LEU A 57 4.36 -10.33 -6.22
CA LEU A 57 4.17 -10.77 -7.60
C LEU A 57 4.09 -9.59 -8.59
N GLU A 58 3.64 -8.40 -8.18
CA GLU A 58 3.63 -7.21 -9.04
C GLU A 58 5.04 -6.76 -9.41
N VAL A 59 6.01 -6.94 -8.50
CA VAL A 59 7.43 -6.69 -8.76
C VAL A 59 7.92 -7.68 -9.82
N ILE A 60 7.57 -8.96 -9.67
CA ILE A 60 7.93 -10.01 -10.62
C ILE A 60 7.31 -9.76 -11.99
N HIS A 61 6.02 -9.37 -12.05
CA HIS A 61 5.34 -9.02 -13.30
C HIS A 61 6.07 -7.89 -14.02
N GLY A 62 6.54 -6.88 -13.29
CA GLY A 62 7.36 -5.81 -13.85
C GLY A 62 8.74 -6.27 -14.32
N ALA A 63 9.38 -7.19 -13.58
CA ALA A 63 10.73 -7.66 -13.87
C ALA A 63 10.80 -8.54 -15.12
N ILE A 64 9.79 -9.40 -15.33
CA ILE A 64 9.71 -10.28 -16.50
C ILE A 64 9.06 -9.59 -17.72
N GLY A 65 8.70 -8.31 -17.62
CA GLY A 65 8.08 -7.54 -18.70
C GLY A 65 6.61 -7.89 -18.97
N LEU A 66 5.93 -8.54 -18.02
CA LEU A 66 4.49 -8.83 -18.11
C LEU A 66 3.65 -7.55 -18.08
N VAL A 67 4.14 -6.53 -17.37
CA VAL A 67 3.57 -5.17 -17.36
C VAL A 67 4.61 -4.13 -17.80
N PRO A 68 4.21 -3.10 -18.56
CA PRO A 68 5.14 -2.13 -19.15
C PRO A 68 5.73 -1.13 -18.15
N SER A 69 5.26 -1.13 -16.91
CA SER A 69 5.68 -0.19 -15.87
C SER A 69 7.04 -0.50 -15.22
N GLY A 70 7.63 -1.65 -15.53
CA GLY A 70 8.87 -2.14 -14.91
C GLY A 70 8.69 -2.54 -13.43
N ALA A 71 9.79 -2.92 -12.78
CA ALA A 71 9.80 -3.48 -11.42
C ALA A 71 10.15 -2.48 -10.29
N LEU A 72 10.86 -1.39 -10.60
CA LEU A 72 11.46 -0.51 -9.59
C LEU A 72 10.41 0.19 -8.70
N PHE A 73 9.39 0.82 -9.30
CA PHE A 73 8.36 1.51 -8.54
C PHE A 73 7.49 0.55 -7.70
N PRO A 74 7.00 -0.59 -8.25
CA PRO A 74 6.36 -1.62 -7.44
C PRO A 74 7.24 -2.11 -6.29
N LEU A 75 8.55 -2.30 -6.50
CA LEU A 75 9.47 -2.75 -5.45
C LEU A 75 9.58 -1.73 -4.31
N ILE A 76 9.76 -0.45 -4.61
CA ILE A 76 9.84 0.60 -3.59
C ILE A 76 8.53 0.70 -2.79
N GLN A 77 7.38 0.66 -3.48
CA GLN A 77 6.06 0.72 -2.84
C GLN A 77 5.80 -0.51 -1.97
N TRP A 78 6.10 -1.70 -2.49
CA TRP A 78 5.96 -2.95 -1.76
C TRP A 78 6.91 -2.98 -0.55
N GLY A 79 8.19 -2.64 -0.74
CA GLY A 79 9.21 -2.66 0.31
C GLY A 79 8.86 -1.75 1.49
N GLY A 80 8.41 -0.52 1.22
CA GLY A 80 7.99 0.42 2.27
C GLY A 80 6.81 -0.12 3.11
N ARG A 81 5.76 -0.60 2.43
CA ARG A 81 4.57 -1.15 3.09
C ARG A 81 4.86 -2.45 3.84
N THR A 82 5.68 -3.32 3.27
CA THR A 82 6.10 -4.59 3.88
C THR A 82 6.98 -4.35 5.10
N HIS A 83 7.90 -3.39 5.04
CA HIS A 83 8.69 -2.97 6.21
C HIS A 83 7.78 -2.48 7.34
N PHE A 84 6.90 -1.53 7.05
CA PHE A 84 5.92 -1.03 8.02
C PHE A 84 5.10 -2.17 8.64
N LEU A 85 4.48 -3.01 7.81
CA LEU A 85 3.52 -4.02 8.28
C LEU A 85 4.20 -5.22 8.94
N LEU A 86 5.11 -5.88 8.24
CA LEU A 86 5.70 -7.14 8.69
C LEU A 86 6.84 -6.95 9.67
N ALA A 87 7.67 -5.91 9.49
CA ALA A 87 8.83 -5.71 10.37
C ALA A 87 8.47 -4.91 11.64
N ILE A 88 7.52 -3.97 11.56
CA ILE A 88 7.14 -3.13 12.70
C ILE A 88 5.83 -3.58 13.33
N VAL A 89 4.70 -3.45 12.62
CA VAL A 89 3.37 -3.69 13.22
C VAL A 89 3.20 -5.13 13.69
N ARG A 90 3.60 -6.12 12.87
CA ARG A 90 3.52 -7.54 13.25
C ARG A 90 4.50 -7.92 14.35
N GLY A 91 5.67 -7.28 14.42
CA GLY A 91 6.73 -7.60 15.38
C GLY A 91 6.52 -6.99 16.77
N ILE A 92 5.67 -5.98 16.90
CA ILE A 92 5.48 -5.22 18.13
C ILE A 92 3.97 -5.20 18.47
N ASN A 93 3.56 -6.01 19.44
CA ASN A 93 2.14 -6.13 19.80
C ASN A 93 1.56 -4.81 20.34
N GLU A 94 2.36 -3.99 21.01
CA GLU A 94 1.93 -2.74 21.62
C GLU A 94 1.48 -1.71 20.57
N VAL A 95 2.08 -1.73 19.37
CA VAL A 95 1.70 -0.78 18.32
C VAL A 95 0.47 -1.24 17.53
N GLN A 96 0.04 -2.50 17.67
CA GLN A 96 -1.11 -3.06 16.95
C GLN A 96 -2.44 -2.42 17.37
N GLU A 97 -2.51 -1.95 18.61
CA GLU A 97 -3.69 -1.28 19.19
C GLU A 97 -3.71 0.23 18.92
N LEU A 98 -2.68 0.79 18.27
CA LEU A 98 -2.64 2.22 17.99
C LEU A 98 -3.68 2.60 16.92
N PRO A 99 -4.37 3.75 17.06
CA PRO A 99 -5.26 4.29 16.03
C PRO A 99 -4.60 4.43 14.65
N SER A 100 -3.28 4.62 14.63
CA SER A 100 -2.46 4.67 13.41
C SER A 100 -2.58 3.40 12.55
N VAL A 101 -2.75 2.22 13.17
CA VAL A 101 -2.97 0.95 12.44
C VAL A 101 -4.32 1.00 11.74
N PHE A 102 -5.38 1.41 12.45
CA PHE A 102 -6.71 1.56 11.86
C PHE A 102 -6.69 2.52 10.68
N ILE A 103 -6.10 3.71 10.85
CA ILE A 103 -5.96 4.72 9.79
C ILE A 103 -5.24 4.13 8.57
N THR A 104 -4.11 3.44 8.81
CA THR A 104 -3.31 2.85 7.73
C THR A 104 -4.09 1.76 7.00
N PHE A 105 -4.72 0.84 7.73
CA PHE A 105 -5.49 -0.27 7.15
C PHE A 105 -6.68 0.24 6.35
N LEU A 106 -7.37 1.26 6.85
CA LEU A 106 -8.48 1.90 6.13
C LEU A 106 -7.99 2.58 4.85
N ALA A 107 -6.94 3.41 4.94
CA ALA A 107 -6.40 4.13 3.78
C ALA A 107 -5.88 3.17 2.70
N TRP A 108 -5.14 2.14 3.13
CA TRP A 108 -4.64 1.09 2.25
C TRP A 108 -5.78 0.33 1.59
N SER A 109 -6.73 -0.18 2.37
CA SER A 109 -7.81 -1.00 1.81
C SER A 109 -8.71 -0.20 0.85
N LEU A 110 -9.02 1.06 1.16
CA LEU A 110 -9.74 1.95 0.24
C LEU A 110 -8.96 2.19 -1.06
N SER A 111 -7.64 2.41 -0.97
CA SER A 111 -6.79 2.57 -2.15
C SER A 111 -6.79 1.32 -3.02
N GLU A 112 -6.66 0.14 -2.41
CA GLU A 112 -6.57 -1.14 -3.11
C GLU A 112 -7.91 -1.58 -3.73
N VAL A 113 -9.03 -1.33 -3.04
CA VAL A 113 -10.39 -1.56 -3.57
C VAL A 113 -10.68 -0.70 -4.81
N ILE A 114 -9.97 0.41 -5.00
CA ILE A 114 -10.07 1.20 -6.23
C ILE A 114 -9.05 0.70 -7.29
N ARG A 115 -7.82 0.40 -6.86
CA ARG A 115 -6.70 0.05 -7.74
C ARG A 115 -6.90 -1.27 -8.46
N TYR A 116 -7.20 -2.34 -7.74
CA TYR A 116 -7.26 -3.68 -8.31
C TYR A 116 -8.41 -3.87 -9.31
N PRO A 117 -9.64 -3.39 -9.06
CA PRO A 117 -10.69 -3.40 -10.08
C PRO A 117 -10.29 -2.65 -11.34
N GLN A 118 -9.62 -1.51 -11.21
CA GLN A 118 -9.15 -0.74 -12.35
C GLN A 118 -8.14 -1.55 -13.18
N TYR A 119 -7.21 -2.27 -12.54
CA TYR A 119 -6.27 -3.16 -13.22
C TYR A 119 -6.94 -4.35 -13.88
N ALA A 120 -7.87 -5.02 -13.20
CA ALA A 120 -8.63 -6.13 -13.76
C ALA A 120 -9.39 -5.67 -15.02
N LEU A 121 -10.16 -4.59 -14.94
CA LEU A 121 -10.93 -4.07 -16.07
C LEU A 121 -10.05 -3.61 -17.24
N SER A 122 -8.86 -3.10 -16.96
CA SER A 122 -7.90 -2.71 -18.02
C SER A 122 -7.40 -3.90 -18.83
N CYS A 123 -7.46 -5.13 -18.29
CA CYS A 123 -7.11 -6.35 -19.03
C CYS A 123 -8.18 -6.76 -20.05
N LEU A 124 -9.45 -6.34 -19.83
CA LEU A 124 -10.59 -6.63 -20.70
C LEU A 124 -10.77 -5.59 -21.81
N GLY A 125 -10.10 -4.44 -21.72
CA GLY A 125 -10.19 -3.36 -22.69
C GLY A 125 -10.12 -1.98 -22.04
N PRO A 126 -10.65 -0.93 -22.71
CA PRO A 126 -10.72 0.41 -22.14
C PRO A 126 -11.52 0.43 -20.84
N CYS A 127 -10.85 0.73 -19.72
CA CYS A 127 -11.51 0.87 -18.43
C CYS A 127 -12.47 2.07 -18.42
N PRO A 128 -13.65 1.97 -17.76
CA PRO A 128 -14.56 3.10 -17.59
C PRO A 128 -13.86 4.35 -17.03
N TYR A 129 -14.23 5.51 -17.56
CA TYR A 129 -13.58 6.79 -17.20
C TYR A 129 -13.71 7.09 -15.69
N TRP A 130 -14.86 6.82 -15.09
CA TRP A 130 -15.10 7.11 -13.67
C TRP A 130 -14.20 6.28 -12.73
N ILE A 131 -13.94 5.00 -13.04
CA ILE A 131 -13.02 4.15 -12.27
C ILE A 131 -11.59 4.68 -12.42
N THR A 132 -11.21 5.01 -13.65
CA THR A 132 -9.90 5.60 -13.94
C THR A 132 -9.73 6.93 -13.20
N TYR A 133 -10.75 7.78 -13.20
CA TYR A 133 -10.77 9.05 -12.49
C TYR A 133 -10.58 8.86 -10.97
N LEU A 134 -11.34 7.93 -10.37
CA LEU A 134 -11.21 7.59 -8.95
C LEU A 134 -9.79 7.13 -8.61
N ARG A 135 -9.23 6.20 -9.39
CA ARG A 135 -7.85 5.71 -9.20
C ARG A 135 -6.82 6.85 -9.18
N TYR A 136 -6.92 7.77 -10.14
CA TYR A 136 -5.96 8.87 -10.27
C TYR A 136 -6.33 10.10 -9.42
N THR A 137 -7.32 10.02 -8.53
CA THR A 137 -7.73 11.15 -7.67
C THR A 137 -7.78 10.77 -6.19
N SER A 138 -8.07 9.50 -5.85
CA SER A 138 -8.17 9.03 -4.47
C SER A 138 -6.90 9.25 -3.65
N PHE A 139 -5.72 9.17 -4.30
CA PHE A 139 -4.43 9.40 -3.64
C PHE A 139 -4.32 10.80 -3.02
N ILE A 140 -5.05 11.80 -3.52
CA ILE A 140 -4.96 13.19 -3.01
C ILE A 140 -5.28 13.22 -1.51
N ILE A 141 -6.26 12.43 -1.07
CA ILE A 141 -6.72 12.34 0.32
C ILE A 141 -6.09 11.13 1.02
N LEU A 142 -6.16 9.95 0.40
CA LEU A 142 -5.75 8.70 1.04
C LEU A 142 -4.25 8.63 1.29
N TYR A 143 -3.43 9.21 0.41
CA TYR A 143 -1.97 9.10 0.52
C TYR A 143 -1.38 9.93 1.67
N PRO A 144 -1.76 11.21 1.88
CA PRO A 144 -1.34 11.94 3.08
C PRO A 144 -1.84 11.32 4.39
N ILE A 145 -3.08 10.83 4.41
CA ILE A 145 -3.68 10.20 5.61
C ILE A 145 -2.97 8.88 5.94
N GLY A 146 -2.69 8.05 4.93
CA GLY A 146 -1.99 6.79 5.15
C GLY A 146 -0.56 6.99 5.65
N VAL A 147 0.17 7.96 5.08
CA VAL A 147 1.60 8.12 5.40
C VAL A 147 1.85 8.93 6.66
N GLY A 148 1.16 10.06 6.86
CA GLY A 148 1.41 10.94 8.00
C GLY A 148 0.94 10.32 9.33
N PRO A 149 -0.37 10.36 9.63
CA PRO A 149 -0.91 9.83 10.88
C PRO A 149 -0.95 8.30 10.95
N GLY A 150 -0.86 7.61 9.81
CA GLY A 150 -0.76 6.16 9.77
C GLY A 150 0.68 5.67 9.97
N GLU A 151 1.45 5.63 8.89
CA GLU A 151 2.74 4.94 8.88
C GLU A 151 3.82 5.67 9.69
N MET A 152 4.04 6.96 9.46
CA MET A 152 5.13 7.71 10.09
C MET A 152 4.89 7.88 11.59
N TRP A 153 3.68 8.24 11.99
CA TRP A 153 3.35 8.40 13.41
C TRP A 153 3.49 7.08 14.17
N LEU A 154 3.04 5.97 13.60
CA LEU A 154 3.23 4.65 14.21
C LEU A 154 4.72 4.29 14.31
N MET A 155 5.50 4.50 13.25
CA MET A 155 6.94 4.22 13.27
C MET A 155 7.66 5.04 14.35
N TYR A 156 7.26 6.30 14.54
CA TYR A 156 7.77 7.12 15.64
C TYR A 156 7.40 6.55 17.01
N GLN A 157 6.14 6.13 17.20
CA GLN A 157 5.68 5.49 18.44
C GLN A 157 6.30 4.10 18.67
N ALA A 158 6.77 3.43 17.63
CA ALA A 158 7.44 2.13 17.71
C ALA A 158 8.89 2.23 18.21
N LEU A 159 9.56 3.38 18.06
CA LEU A 159 10.96 3.59 18.44
C LEU A 159 11.33 3.14 19.87
N PRO A 160 10.60 3.50 20.95
CA PRO A 160 10.92 3.04 22.30
C PRO A 160 10.88 1.51 22.41
N TYR A 161 9.87 0.87 21.84
CA TYR A 161 9.73 -0.59 21.87
C TYR A 161 10.82 -1.29 21.05
N ILE A 162 11.22 -0.72 19.90
CA ILE A 162 12.34 -1.23 19.10
C ILE A 162 13.63 -1.22 19.90
N LYS A 163 13.88 -0.13 20.65
CA LYS A 163 15.07 0.03 21.48
C LYS A 163 15.06 -0.93 22.67
N GLU A 164 13.95 -1.02 23.38
CA GLU A 164 13.80 -1.86 24.58
C GLU A 164 13.88 -3.35 24.26
N LYS A 165 13.19 -3.79 23.20
CA LYS A 165 13.15 -5.20 22.79
C LYS A 165 14.36 -5.65 21.97
N HIS A 166 15.31 -4.75 21.69
CA HIS A 166 16.43 -4.99 20.79
C HIS A 166 15.99 -5.64 19.47
N LEU A 167 14.86 -5.18 18.92
CA LEU A 167 14.23 -5.81 17.75
C LEU A 167 15.21 -5.78 16.57
N TYR A 168 15.51 -6.96 16.01
CA TYR A 168 16.48 -7.14 14.94
C TYR A 168 17.91 -6.66 15.27
N GLY A 169 18.31 -6.75 16.54
CA GLY A 169 19.64 -6.33 17.02
C GLY A 169 20.80 -6.96 16.24
N ASP A 170 20.66 -8.21 15.80
CA ASP A 170 21.68 -8.93 15.05
C ASP A 170 21.60 -8.73 13.53
N SER A 171 20.54 -8.10 13.00
CA SER A 171 20.31 -7.98 11.55
C SER A 171 21.29 -7.06 10.83
N PHE A 172 22.07 -6.27 11.57
CA PHE A 172 23.12 -5.39 11.03
C PHE A 172 24.52 -5.81 11.49
N PHE A 173 24.75 -7.11 11.70
CA PHE A 173 26.05 -7.65 12.11
C PHE A 173 27.18 -7.12 11.22
N GLY A 174 28.10 -6.34 11.80
CA GLY A 174 29.25 -5.73 11.11
C GLY A 174 29.06 -4.28 10.63
N LEU A 175 27.88 -3.69 10.78
CA LEU A 175 27.61 -2.27 10.50
C LEU A 175 27.45 -1.47 11.80
N PRO A 176 27.90 -0.19 11.86
CA PRO A 176 27.87 0.60 13.09
C PRO A 176 26.48 1.14 13.45
N PHE A 177 25.40 0.61 12.86
CA PHE A 177 24.05 1.10 13.07
C PHE A 177 23.07 -0.03 13.37
N SER A 178 22.21 0.21 14.36
CA SER A 178 21.15 -0.72 14.77
C SER A 178 19.86 -0.51 13.97
N TYR A 179 18.92 -1.44 14.07
CA TYR A 179 17.58 -1.27 13.49
C TYR A 179 16.86 -0.01 13.99
N TYR A 180 17.08 0.36 15.26
CA TYR A 180 16.60 1.64 15.80
C TYR A 180 17.12 2.84 14.99
N ASN A 181 18.42 2.91 14.72
CA ASN A 181 19.03 3.99 13.93
C ASN A 181 18.51 3.99 12.49
N PHE A 182 18.27 2.80 11.91
CA PHE A 182 17.66 2.66 10.60
C PHE A 182 16.25 3.27 10.55
N VAL A 183 15.37 2.94 11.50
CA VAL A 183 14.02 3.50 11.57
C VAL A 183 14.04 5.01 11.78
N GLN A 184 14.98 5.54 12.58
CA GLN A 184 15.18 6.99 12.71
C GLN A 184 15.57 7.64 11.38
N ALA A 185 16.52 7.06 10.66
CA ALA A 185 16.93 7.56 9.34
C ALA A 185 15.77 7.51 8.34
N VAL A 186 14.95 6.44 8.38
CA VAL A 186 13.72 6.34 7.59
C VAL A 186 12.78 7.49 7.96
N LEU A 187 12.49 7.74 9.23
CA LEU A 187 11.59 8.83 9.65
C LEU A 187 12.05 10.22 9.19
N VAL A 188 13.36 10.46 9.12
CA VAL A 188 13.92 11.72 8.59
C VAL A 188 13.81 11.81 7.07
N CYS A 189 14.10 10.71 6.36
CA CYS A 189 14.06 10.68 4.90
C CYS A 189 12.64 10.58 4.32
N TYR A 190 11.71 9.96 5.05
CA TYR A 190 10.39 9.60 4.55
C TYR A 190 9.56 10.81 4.08
N PRO A 191 9.49 11.95 4.80
CA PRO A 191 8.78 13.15 4.33
C PRO A 191 9.22 13.60 2.93
N PHE A 192 10.52 13.57 2.65
CA PHE A 192 11.08 14.01 1.37
C PHE A 192 10.78 13.01 0.25
N LEU A 193 10.93 11.71 0.54
CA LEU A 193 10.62 10.64 -0.42
C LEU A 193 9.13 10.63 -0.77
N TRP A 194 8.28 10.77 0.25
CA TRP A 194 6.84 10.83 0.11
C TRP A 194 6.39 12.04 -0.71
N LEU A 195 6.90 13.24 -0.44
CA LEU A 195 6.54 14.44 -1.19
C LEU A 195 6.91 14.28 -2.68
N LYS A 196 8.09 13.74 -2.98
CA LYS A 196 8.52 13.47 -4.35
C LYS A 196 7.58 12.49 -5.07
N LEU A 197 7.16 11.42 -4.39
CA LEU A 197 6.18 10.45 -4.92
C LEU A 197 4.80 11.09 -5.10
N TYR A 198 4.35 11.90 -4.14
CA TYR A 198 3.07 12.59 -4.19
C TYR A 198 2.98 13.55 -5.39
N LEU A 199 4.02 14.35 -5.61
CA LEU A 199 4.12 15.22 -6.80
C LEU A 199 4.18 14.42 -8.10
N HIS A 200 4.83 13.25 -8.09
CA HIS A 200 4.84 12.35 -9.25
C HIS A 200 3.43 11.82 -9.56
N LEU A 201 2.62 11.50 -8.55
CA LEU A 201 1.24 11.06 -8.75
C LEU A 201 0.35 12.14 -9.38
N PHE A 202 0.56 13.42 -9.05
CA PHE A 202 -0.11 14.53 -9.76
C PHE A 202 0.26 14.58 -11.24
N LYS A 203 1.53 14.41 -11.58
CA LYS A 203 1.97 14.33 -12.99
C LYS A 203 1.34 13.13 -13.70
N GLN A 204 1.24 11.98 -13.03
CA GLN A 204 0.56 10.81 -13.59
C GLN A 204 -0.92 11.07 -13.82
N ARG A 205 -1.60 11.72 -12.87
CA ARG A 205 -3.01 12.12 -12.98
C ARG A 205 -3.23 13.00 -14.21
N GLU A 206 -2.46 14.07 -14.35
CA GLU A 206 -2.55 14.98 -15.50
C GLU A 206 -2.37 14.22 -16.82
N SER A 207 -1.31 13.41 -16.93
CA SER A 207 -1.01 12.62 -18.13
C SER A 207 -2.13 11.65 -18.51
N LYS A 208 -2.75 10.98 -17.53
CA LYS A 208 -3.75 9.94 -17.77
C LYS A 208 -5.14 10.50 -18.02
N LEU A 209 -5.53 11.54 -17.29
CA LEU A 209 -6.85 12.17 -17.45
C LEU A 209 -6.91 13.07 -18.69
N ALA A 210 -5.84 13.77 -19.06
CA ALA A 210 -5.79 14.55 -20.30
C ALA A 210 -6.02 13.67 -21.54
N LYS A 211 -5.44 12.47 -21.57
CA LYS A 211 -5.67 11.47 -22.63
C LYS A 211 -7.12 10.97 -22.67
N GLY A 212 -7.78 10.86 -21.51
CA GLY A 212 -9.19 10.51 -21.40
C GLY A 212 -10.13 11.55 -22.00
N HIS A 213 -9.86 12.85 -21.74
CA HIS A 213 -10.62 13.96 -22.33
C HIS A 213 -10.47 14.04 -23.85
N ALA A 214 -9.26 13.84 -24.38
CA ALA A 214 -9.03 13.83 -25.83
C ALA A 214 -9.75 12.67 -26.54
N LYS A 215 -9.87 11.50 -25.89
CA LYS A 215 -10.60 10.34 -26.43
C LYS A 215 -12.12 10.54 -26.40
N LYS A 216 -12.65 11.17 -25.34
CA LYS A 216 -14.08 11.51 -25.23
C LYS A 216 -14.52 12.58 -26.25
N LYS A 217 -13.61 13.46 -26.68
CA LYS A 217 -13.88 14.49 -27.71
C LYS A 217 -13.85 13.95 -29.16
N ARG A 218 -13.43 12.69 -29.35
CA ARG A 218 -13.31 12.00 -30.65
C ARG A 218 -14.38 10.93 -30.87
N MET A 219 -15.24 10.67 -29.89
CA MET A 219 -16.44 9.84 -30.00
C MET A 219 -17.65 10.76 -30.01
#